data_AF-A0AAN8GQN5-F1
#
_entry.id   AF-A0AAN8GQN5-F1
#
_cell.length_a   1.000
_cell.length_b   1.000
_cell.length_c   1.000
_cell.angle_alpha   90.00
_cell.angle_beta   90.00
_cell.angle_gamma   90.00
#
_symmetry.space_group_name_H-M   'P 1'
#
loop_
_entity.id
_entity.type
_entity.pdbx_description
1 polymer ?
#
loop_
_entity_poly.entity_id
_entity_poly.type
_entity_poly.pdbx_seq_one_letter_code
_entity_poly.pdbx_strand_id
1 'polypeptide(L)'
;MKQSRQSEILCRGWDDLEQGFNQHQEGDEDTVVSFRRLYFQIVDGMVLHVTQRFADMEHLHLFRILEHTSFTSFCKPAAFPSSELAQLINTYPFFDEQKLRNELHTLYNNRLFHKPLIQLLIEHDLQGTRSEVYKLLQLMLTIPATSTSAERLKRIKRI
;
A
#
# COMPACT_ATOMS: atom_id res chain seq x y z
N MET A 1 -19.82 -15.54 3.17
CA MET A 1 -20.49 -15.05 4.40
C MET A 1 -19.71 -13.97 5.18
N LYS A 2 -18.65 -13.33 4.64
CA LYS A 2 -17.92 -12.25 5.33
C LYS A 2 -18.30 -10.83 4.89
N GLN A 3 -18.93 -10.65 3.72
CA GLN A 3 -19.31 -9.33 3.19
C GLN A 3 -20.54 -8.69 3.87
N SER A 4 -21.53 -9.46 4.34
CA SER A 4 -22.72 -8.88 5.02
C SER A 4 -22.42 -8.22 6.37
N ARG A 5 -21.43 -8.73 7.12
CA ARG A 5 -21.11 -8.17 8.45
C ARG A 5 -20.43 -6.81 8.38
N GLN A 6 -19.65 -6.54 7.33
CA GLN A 6 -19.00 -5.24 7.17
C GLN A 6 -19.99 -4.13 6.79
N SER A 7 -21.04 -4.45 6.01
CA SER A 7 -22.11 -3.50 5.71
C SER A 7 -23.00 -3.21 6.94
N GLU A 8 -23.28 -4.23 7.77
CA GLU A 8 -24.09 -4.05 9.00
C GLU A 8 -23.37 -3.21 10.08
N ILE A 9 -22.04 -3.34 10.20
CA ILE A 9 -21.25 -2.54 11.16
C ILE A 9 -21.13 -1.09 10.70
N LEU A 10 -21.02 -0.84 9.38
CA LEU A 10 -21.01 0.51 8.86
C LEU A 10 -22.35 1.21 9.13
N CYS A 11 -23.48 0.55 8.82
CA CYS A 11 -24.83 1.12 9.03
C CYS A 11 -25.11 1.44 10.50
N ARG A 12 -24.76 0.56 11.44
CA ARG A 12 -24.94 0.83 12.88
C ARG A 12 -24.15 2.04 13.36
N GLY A 13 -22.94 2.23 12.85
CA GLY A 13 -22.13 3.41 13.18
C GLY A 13 -22.72 4.72 12.68
N TRP A 14 -23.46 4.70 11.55
CA TRP A 14 -24.18 5.87 11.04
C TRP A 14 -25.44 6.17 11.87
N ASP A 15 -26.21 5.14 12.24
CA ASP A 15 -27.41 5.27 13.08
C ASP A 15 -27.07 5.82 14.48
N ASP A 16 -25.97 5.36 15.09
CA ASP A 16 -25.51 5.83 16.40
C ASP A 16 -24.99 7.28 16.36
N LEU A 17 -24.36 7.69 15.24
CA LEU A 17 -23.93 9.08 15.02
C LEU A 17 -25.13 10.00 14.80
N GLU A 18 -26.11 9.59 13.97
CA GLU A 18 -27.34 10.35 13.74
C GLU A 18 -28.16 10.52 15.02
N GLN A 19 -28.21 9.49 15.88
CA GLN A 19 -28.83 9.60 17.21
C GLN A 19 -28.08 10.57 18.13
N GLY A 20 -26.74 10.58 18.09
CA GLY A 20 -25.91 11.54 18.84
C GLY A 20 -26.10 13.00 18.40
N PHE A 21 -26.30 13.24 17.09
CA PHE A 21 -26.62 14.57 16.56
C PHE A 21 -28.06 15.01 16.89
N ASN A 22 -29.01 14.07 16.91
CA ASN A 22 -30.42 14.36 17.22
C ASN A 22 -30.71 14.56 18.73
N GLN A 23 -29.79 14.15 19.62
CA GLN A 23 -29.99 14.30 21.08
C GLN A 23 -29.64 15.70 21.63
N HIS A 24 -29.02 16.59 20.85
CA HIS A 24 -28.80 18.00 21.22
C HIS A 24 -29.87 18.91 20.61
N GLN A 25 -31.15 18.59 20.84
CA GLN A 25 -32.29 19.43 20.47
C GLN A 25 -32.53 20.51 21.53
N GLU A 26 -31.65 21.52 21.58
CA GLU A 26 -31.98 22.86 22.12
C GLU A 26 -30.95 23.93 21.72
N GLY A 27 -30.31 23.75 20.57
CA GLY A 27 -29.37 24.71 19.99
C GLY A 27 -29.68 24.97 18.52
N ASP A 28 -29.80 26.25 18.18
CA ASP A 28 -29.87 26.87 16.84
C ASP A 28 -29.62 25.90 15.67
N GLU A 29 -30.66 25.57 14.91
CA GLU A 29 -30.63 24.59 13.80
C GLU A 29 -29.47 24.84 12.81
N ASP A 30 -29.08 26.10 12.65
CA ASP A 30 -27.95 26.54 11.84
C ASP A 30 -26.60 25.97 12.29
N THR A 31 -26.43 25.76 13.59
CA THR A 31 -25.21 25.23 14.19
C THR A 31 -25.04 23.74 13.90
N VAL A 32 -26.13 22.96 13.97
CA VAL A 32 -26.13 21.52 13.67
C VAL A 32 -25.85 21.26 12.18
N VAL A 33 -26.47 22.05 11.30
CA VAL A 33 -26.21 21.98 9.85
C VAL A 33 -24.77 22.37 9.52
N SER A 34 -24.22 23.37 10.21
CA SER A 34 -22.82 23.79 10.07
C SER A 34 -21.83 22.69 10.46
N PHE A 35 -22.03 22.04 11.61
CA PHE A 35 -21.17 20.92 12.03
C PHE A 35 -21.26 19.72 11.10
N ARG A 36 -22.48 19.37 10.63
CA ARG A 36 -22.68 18.31 9.66
C ARG A 36 -21.94 18.60 8.35
N ARG A 37 -22.03 19.84 7.85
CA ARG A 37 -21.31 20.28 6.65
C ARG A 37 -19.79 20.22 6.84
N LEU A 38 -19.29 20.66 8.00
CA LEU A 38 -17.86 20.59 8.33
C LEU A 38 -17.37 19.14 8.38
N TYR A 39 -18.15 18.23 8.98
CA TYR A 39 -17.83 16.80 9.02
C TYR A 39 -17.67 16.21 7.62
N PHE A 40 -18.67 16.41 6.74
CA PHE A 40 -18.58 15.90 5.37
C PHE A 40 -17.44 16.56 4.60
N GLN A 41 -17.18 17.85 4.80
CA GLN A 41 -16.03 18.52 4.18
C GLN A 41 -14.68 17.92 4.61
N ILE A 42 -14.55 17.51 5.87
CA ILE A 42 -13.35 16.83 6.38
C ILE A 42 -13.25 15.43 5.76
N VAL A 43 -14.34 14.66 5.78
CA VAL A 43 -14.36 13.30 5.21
C VAL A 43 -14.07 13.33 3.72
N ASP A 44 -14.71 14.21 2.96
CA ASP A 44 -14.47 14.39 1.52
C ASP A 44 -13.03 14.84 1.26
N GLY A 45 -12.49 15.72 2.09
CA GLY A 45 -11.08 16.13 2.02
C GLY A 45 -10.13 14.95 2.27
N MET A 46 -10.43 14.09 3.25
CA MET A 46 -9.65 12.88 3.50
C MET A 46 -9.73 11.91 2.32
N VAL A 47 -10.94 11.66 1.79
CA VAL A 47 -11.14 10.80 0.62
C VAL A 47 -10.36 11.34 -0.58
N LEU A 48 -10.50 12.64 -0.89
CA LEU A 48 -9.79 13.28 -1.99
C LEU A 48 -8.28 13.13 -1.85
N HIS A 49 -7.72 13.43 -0.67
CA HIS A 49 -6.28 13.35 -0.45
C HIS A 49 -5.76 11.91 -0.48
N VAL A 50 -6.52 10.94 0.03
CA VAL A 50 -6.19 9.53 -0.11
C VAL A 50 -6.22 9.15 -1.59
N THR A 51 -7.30 9.41 -2.30
CA THR A 51 -7.43 9.06 -3.73
C THR A 51 -6.33 9.70 -4.57
N GLN A 52 -6.06 10.99 -4.42
CA GLN A 52 -4.97 11.67 -5.14
C GLN A 52 -3.60 11.06 -4.84
N ARG A 53 -3.36 10.71 -3.57
CA ARG A 53 -2.08 10.18 -3.13
C ARG A 53 -1.82 8.76 -3.60
N PHE A 54 -2.89 7.96 -3.73
CA PHE A 54 -2.79 6.58 -4.18
C PHE A 54 -3.14 6.39 -5.67
N ALA A 55 -3.50 7.47 -6.40
CA ALA A 55 -3.82 7.42 -7.82
C ALA A 55 -2.65 6.94 -8.68
N ASP A 56 -1.42 7.39 -8.36
CA ASP A 56 -0.22 7.06 -9.13
C ASP A 56 0.48 5.78 -8.66
N MET A 57 -0.10 5.00 -7.75
CA MET A 57 0.55 3.82 -7.14
C MET A 57 0.58 2.57 -8.04
N GLU A 58 0.61 2.71 -9.37
CA GLU A 58 0.74 1.56 -10.28
C GLU A 58 1.99 0.73 -9.96
N HIS A 59 3.07 1.39 -9.52
CA HIS A 59 4.30 0.76 -9.08
C HIS A 59 4.18 -0.03 -7.76
N LEU A 60 3.07 0.08 -7.01
CA LEU A 60 2.81 -0.83 -5.89
C LEU A 60 2.51 -2.26 -6.35
N HIS A 61 2.10 -2.46 -7.61
CA HIS A 61 1.88 -3.81 -8.15
C HIS A 61 3.18 -4.63 -8.15
N LEU A 62 4.34 -3.95 -8.18
CA LEU A 62 5.66 -4.57 -8.10
C LEU A 62 5.92 -5.22 -6.73
N PHE A 63 5.27 -4.75 -5.65
CA PHE A 63 5.37 -5.37 -4.31
C PHE A 63 4.83 -6.80 -4.31
N ARG A 64 3.92 -7.12 -5.24
CA ARG A 64 3.39 -8.46 -5.41
C ARG A 64 4.49 -9.49 -5.68
N ILE A 65 5.55 -9.11 -6.39
CA ILE A 65 6.71 -9.97 -6.67
C ILE A 65 7.38 -10.46 -5.38
N LEU A 66 7.29 -9.67 -4.30
CA LEU A 66 7.91 -9.95 -3.00
C LEU A 66 6.88 -10.39 -1.93
N GLU A 67 5.67 -10.74 -2.34
CA GLU A 67 4.63 -11.18 -1.41
C GLU A 67 4.84 -12.63 -0.95
N HIS A 68 5.38 -12.81 0.26
CA HIS A 68 5.73 -14.13 0.82
C HIS A 68 4.57 -15.12 0.91
N THR A 69 3.33 -14.66 1.10
CA THR A 69 2.12 -15.49 1.12
C THR A 69 1.85 -16.15 -0.24
N SER A 70 2.25 -15.49 -1.33
CA SER A 70 2.04 -15.90 -2.71
C SER A 70 3.24 -16.69 -3.29
N PHE A 71 4.37 -16.77 -2.59
CA PHE A 71 5.57 -17.49 -3.06
C PHE A 71 5.33 -18.98 -3.34
N THR A 72 4.45 -19.62 -2.57
CA THR A 72 4.04 -21.02 -2.80
C THR A 72 3.36 -21.22 -4.14
N SER A 73 2.64 -20.20 -4.63
CA SER A 73 2.02 -20.19 -5.95
C SER A 73 3.03 -19.82 -7.04
N PHE A 74 3.86 -18.80 -6.80
CA PHE A 74 4.87 -18.30 -7.77
C PHE A 74 6.01 -19.28 -8.06
N CYS A 75 6.21 -20.29 -7.22
CA CYS A 75 7.08 -21.43 -7.49
C CYS A 75 6.67 -22.19 -8.77
N LYS A 76 5.39 -22.14 -9.16
CA LYS A 76 4.89 -22.78 -10.38
C LYS A 76 5.14 -21.86 -11.60
N PRO A 77 5.64 -22.40 -12.73
CA PRO A 77 5.94 -21.59 -13.91
C PRO A 77 4.72 -20.86 -14.47
N ALA A 78 3.52 -21.44 -14.36
CA ALA A 78 2.27 -20.83 -14.82
C ALA A 78 1.80 -19.62 -13.99
N ALA A 79 2.30 -19.48 -12.75
CA ALA A 79 1.91 -18.42 -11.83
C ALA A 79 3.04 -17.41 -11.58
N PHE A 80 4.18 -17.57 -12.25
CA PHE A 80 5.30 -16.65 -12.10
C PHE A 80 4.89 -15.23 -12.53
N PRO A 81 5.17 -14.19 -11.73
CA PRO A 81 4.74 -12.81 -11.98
C PRO A 81 5.56 -12.15 -13.10
N SER A 82 5.41 -12.66 -14.33
CA SER A 82 6.17 -12.21 -15.50
C SER A 82 5.78 -10.80 -15.92
N SER A 83 4.50 -10.44 -15.77
CA SER A 83 3.99 -9.11 -16.12
C SER A 83 4.54 -8.05 -15.17
N GLU A 84 4.50 -8.33 -13.87
CA GLU A 84 5.02 -7.43 -12.84
C GLU A 84 6.54 -7.30 -12.96
N LEU A 85 7.26 -8.39 -13.29
CA LEU A 85 8.68 -8.33 -13.57
C LEU A 85 8.98 -7.43 -14.78
N ALA A 86 8.24 -7.55 -15.88
CA ALA A 86 8.43 -6.71 -17.05
C ALA A 86 8.18 -5.22 -16.74
N GLN A 87 7.14 -4.93 -15.94
CA GLN A 87 6.87 -3.56 -15.46
C GLN A 87 7.98 -3.04 -14.55
N LEU A 88 8.55 -3.88 -13.68
CA LEU A 88 9.69 -3.53 -12.82
C LEU A 88 10.89 -3.10 -13.66
N ILE A 89 11.26 -3.89 -14.67
CA ILE A 89 12.41 -3.59 -15.54
C ILE A 89 12.17 -2.32 -16.36
N ASN A 90 10.96 -2.12 -16.88
CA ASN A 90 10.61 -0.91 -17.62
C ASN A 90 10.68 0.35 -16.73
N THR A 91 10.26 0.24 -15.47
CA THR A 91 10.29 1.36 -14.51
C THR A 91 11.69 1.61 -13.96
N TYR A 92 12.47 0.55 -13.75
CA TYR A 92 13.79 0.57 -13.13
C TYR A 92 14.80 -0.18 -14.00
N PRO A 93 15.34 0.47 -15.05
CA PRO A 93 16.20 -0.19 -16.04
C PRO A 93 17.61 -0.58 -15.53
N PHE A 94 17.88 -0.41 -14.23
CA PHE A 94 19.16 -0.80 -13.62
C PHE A 94 19.20 -2.26 -13.13
N PHE A 95 18.07 -2.96 -13.18
CA PHE A 95 18.00 -4.39 -12.86
C PHE A 95 18.43 -5.24 -14.06
N ASP A 96 19.13 -6.33 -13.77
CA ASP A 96 19.37 -7.39 -14.75
C ASP A 96 18.19 -8.36 -14.73
N GLU A 97 17.36 -8.33 -15.78
CA GLU A 97 16.15 -9.16 -15.87
C GLU A 97 16.45 -10.66 -15.75
N GLN A 98 17.49 -11.15 -16.45
CA GLN A 98 17.82 -12.57 -16.49
C GLN A 98 18.31 -13.04 -15.12
N LYS A 99 19.18 -12.25 -14.50
CA LYS A 99 19.71 -12.54 -13.17
C LYS A 99 18.63 -12.46 -12.10
N LEU A 100 17.81 -11.41 -12.11
CA LEU A 100 16.71 -11.22 -11.17
C LEU A 100 15.69 -12.35 -11.28
N ARG A 101 15.32 -12.78 -12.50
CA ARG A 101 14.41 -13.90 -12.72
C ARG A 101 14.93 -15.20 -12.11
N ASN A 102 16.21 -15.51 -12.30
CA ASN A 102 16.83 -16.71 -11.75
C ASN A 102 16.91 -16.68 -10.22
N GLU A 103 17.26 -15.53 -9.65
CA GLU A 103 17.30 -15.33 -8.20
C GLU A 103 15.89 -15.45 -7.59
N LEU A 104 14.86 -14.87 -8.23
CA LEU A 104 13.46 -14.99 -7.82
C LEU A 104 12.96 -16.43 -7.90
N HIS A 105 13.29 -17.17 -8.96
CA HIS A 105 12.91 -18.58 -9.08
C HIS A 105 13.51 -19.43 -7.95
N THR A 106 14.76 -19.15 -7.58
CA THR A 106 15.43 -19.83 -6.47
C THR A 106 14.83 -19.41 -5.12
N LEU A 107 14.38 -18.15 -4.99
CA LEU A 107 13.73 -17.62 -3.80
C LEU A 107 12.33 -18.22 -3.58
N TYR A 108 11.51 -18.33 -4.63
CA TYR A 108 10.17 -18.91 -4.53
C TYR A 108 10.20 -20.42 -4.23
N ASN A 109 11.16 -21.15 -4.80
CA ASN A 109 11.31 -22.59 -4.59
C ASN A 109 11.76 -22.96 -3.17
N ASN A 110 12.52 -22.08 -2.51
CA ASN A 110 13.11 -22.38 -1.22
C ASN A 110 12.30 -21.78 -0.06
N ARG A 111 11.66 -22.66 0.70
CA ARG A 111 10.78 -22.31 1.83
C ARG A 111 11.49 -21.55 2.96
N LEU A 112 12.82 -21.61 3.05
CA LEU A 112 13.59 -20.82 4.04
C LEU A 112 13.40 -19.32 3.84
N PHE A 113 13.09 -18.90 2.61
CA PHE A 113 12.88 -17.51 2.23
C PHE A 113 11.40 -17.09 2.26
N HIS A 114 10.49 -17.95 2.73
CA HIS A 114 9.07 -17.60 2.90
C HIS A 114 8.87 -16.86 4.23
N LYS A 115 9.64 -15.78 4.40
CA LYS A 115 9.66 -14.93 5.60
C LYS A 115 9.32 -13.49 5.22
N PRO A 116 8.83 -12.67 6.17
CA PRO A 116 8.73 -11.23 6.00
C PRO A 116 10.02 -10.60 5.46
N LEU A 117 9.90 -9.61 4.59
CA LEU A 117 11.03 -8.99 3.86
C LEU A 117 12.14 -8.48 4.77
N ILE A 118 11.78 -7.94 5.94
CA ILE A 118 12.72 -7.42 6.94
C ILE A 118 13.55 -8.57 7.54
N GLN A 119 12.93 -9.71 7.85
CA GLN A 119 13.64 -10.89 8.36
C GLN A 119 14.55 -11.47 7.29
N LEU A 120 14.08 -11.51 6.05
CA LEU A 120 14.85 -11.99 4.91
C LEU A 120 16.12 -11.15 4.69
N LEU A 121 16.06 -9.84 4.92
CA LEU A 121 17.21 -8.93 4.83
C LEU A 121 18.23 -9.12 5.96
N ILE A 122 17.76 -9.45 7.17
CA ILE A 122 18.60 -9.55 8.39
C ILE A 122 19.25 -10.94 8.50
N GLU A 123 18.52 -12.01 8.18
CA GLU A 123 18.95 -13.39 8.45
C GLU A 123 19.76 -14.02 7.33
N HIS A 124 19.61 -13.51 6.11
CA HIS A 124 20.29 -14.04 4.94
C HIS A 124 21.20 -12.94 4.39
N ASP A 125 22.51 -13.21 4.31
CA ASP A 125 23.49 -12.34 3.67
C ASP A 125 23.27 -12.29 2.14
N LEU A 126 22.15 -11.68 1.76
CA LEU A 126 21.65 -11.56 0.40
C LEU A 126 22.50 -10.58 -0.41
N GLN A 127 23.27 -9.72 0.26
CA GLN A 127 24.18 -8.78 -0.39
C GLN A 127 25.22 -9.48 -1.26
N GLY A 128 25.75 -10.61 -0.80
CA GLY A 128 26.77 -11.38 -1.55
C GLY A 128 26.21 -12.43 -2.52
N THR A 129 25.09 -13.08 -2.18
CA THR A 129 24.62 -14.27 -2.93
C THR A 129 23.52 -13.95 -3.96
N ARG A 130 22.72 -12.89 -3.74
CA ARG A 130 21.55 -12.55 -4.57
C ARG A 130 21.41 -11.04 -4.74
N SER A 131 22.34 -10.46 -5.49
CA SER A 131 22.50 -9.01 -5.59
C SER A 131 21.28 -8.31 -6.18
N GLU A 132 20.55 -8.94 -7.10
CA GLU A 132 19.40 -8.31 -7.75
C GLU A 132 18.16 -8.35 -6.85
N VAL A 133 17.89 -9.47 -6.19
CA VAL A 133 16.84 -9.56 -5.17
C VAL A 133 17.13 -8.62 -4.00
N TYR A 134 18.39 -8.47 -3.59
CA TYR A 134 18.78 -7.50 -2.57
C TYR A 134 18.50 -6.07 -3.01
N LYS A 135 18.87 -5.68 -4.24
CA LYS A 135 18.52 -4.38 -4.83
C LYS A 135 17.00 -4.17 -4.87
N LEU A 136 16.23 -5.20 -5.20
CA LEU A 136 14.77 -5.14 -5.25
C LEU A 136 14.18 -4.92 -3.85
N LEU A 137 14.68 -5.64 -2.85
CA LEU A 137 14.30 -5.44 -1.44
C LEU A 137 14.64 -4.03 -0.96
N GLN A 138 15.86 -3.57 -1.26
CA GLN A 138 16.29 -2.22 -0.90
C GLN A 138 15.43 -1.16 -1.59
N LEU A 139 15.10 -1.34 -2.88
CA LEU A 139 14.18 -0.46 -3.60
C LEU A 139 12.82 -0.43 -2.90
N MET A 140 12.22 -1.60 -2.62
CA MET A 140 10.90 -1.66 -1.98
C MET A 140 10.87 -1.10 -0.55
N LEU A 141 11.98 -1.21 0.19
CA LEU A 141 12.11 -0.62 1.53
C LEU A 141 12.39 0.89 1.50
N THR A 142 12.95 1.40 0.40
CA THR A 142 13.34 2.82 0.25
C THR A 142 12.33 3.64 -0.52
N ILE A 143 11.46 3.03 -1.34
CA ILE A 143 10.27 3.71 -1.86
C ILE A 143 9.44 4.07 -0.63
N PRO A 144 9.35 5.35 -0.26
CA PRO A 144 8.46 5.71 0.82
C PRO A 144 7.04 5.42 0.30
N ALA A 145 6.39 4.40 0.86
CA ALA A 145 4.95 4.12 0.65
C ALA A 145 4.07 5.36 0.95
N THR A 146 4.68 6.39 1.52
CA THR A 146 4.14 7.72 1.71
C THR A 146 5.05 8.74 1.05
N SER A 147 4.83 9.05 -0.24
CA SER A 147 5.22 10.34 -0.82
C SER A 147 4.53 11.45 -0.01
N THR A 148 5.13 11.85 1.10
CA THR A 148 4.81 13.06 1.87
C THR A 148 6.13 13.77 1.99
N SER A 149 6.36 14.73 1.10
CA SER A 149 7.18 15.94 1.34
C SER A 149 7.83 16.47 0.04
N ALA A 150 7.07 16.61 -1.05
CA ALA A 150 7.43 17.56 -2.09
C ALA A 150 6.48 18.77 -2.09
N GLU A 151 5.19 18.55 -1.82
CA GLU A 151 4.17 19.61 -1.75
C GLU A 151 4.29 20.49 -0.48
N ARG A 152 4.69 19.93 0.67
CA ARG A 152 4.81 20.70 1.93
C ARG A 152 6.01 21.66 1.92
N LEU A 153 7.10 21.33 1.22
CA LEU A 153 8.30 22.18 1.13
C LEU A 153 8.08 23.45 0.30
N LYS A 154 7.14 23.42 -0.66
CA LYS A 154 6.80 24.61 -1.46
C LYS A 154 5.96 25.63 -0.67
N ARG A 155 5.30 25.21 0.42
CA ARG A 155 4.44 26.09 1.24
C ARG A 155 5.21 26.87 2.29
N ILE A 156 6.41 26.44 2.67
CA ILE A 156 7.27 27.14 3.65
C ILE A 156 8.04 28.31 3.00
N LYS A 157 8.23 28.31 1.67
CA LYS A 157 8.87 29.43 0.96
C LYS A 157 7.97 30.65 0.74
N ARG A 158 6.78 30.69 1.35
CA ARG A 158 5.83 31.82 1.27
C ARG A 158 5.37 32.30 2.66
N ILE A 159 6.23 32.19 3.67
CA ILE A 159 6.06 32.85 4.97
C ILE A 159 7.24 33.80 5.15
#